data_AF-A0A3D2VIG3-F1
#
_entry.id   AF-A0A3D2VIG3-F1
#
_cell.length_a   1.000
_cell.length_b   1.000
_cell.length_c   1.000
_cell.angle_alpha   90.00
_cell.angle_beta   90.00
_cell.angle_gamma   90.00
#
_symmetry.space_group_name_H-M   'P 1'
#
loop_
_entity.id
_entity.type
_entity.pdbx_description
1 polymer ?
#
loop_
_entity_poly.entity_id
_entity_poly.type
_entity_poly.pdbx_seq_one_letter_code
_entity_poly.pdbx_strand_id
1 'polypeptide(L)'
;MRGSQSGRLLEICQHFGASRYLSGNAAKSYLDNQLFDNAGIEVVWQDYAHPSYPQLHGEFVPYLSALDLILNVGPESPKVIRGKS
;
A
#
# COMPACT_ATOMS: atom_id res chain seq x y z
N MET A 1 -19.65 -20.54 1.43
CA MET A 1 -18.81 -19.33 1.42
C MET A 1 -17.31 -19.64 1.38
N ARG A 2 -16.87 -20.71 0.70
CA ARG A 2 -15.44 -20.96 0.42
C ARG A 2 -15.19 -20.56 -1.04
N GLY A 3 -14.31 -19.59 -1.29
CA GLY A 3 -13.80 -19.38 -2.65
C GLY A 3 -13.60 -17.95 -3.16
N SER A 4 -14.05 -16.90 -2.46
CA SER A 4 -13.77 -15.51 -2.90
C SER A 4 -12.38 -15.06 -2.45
N GLN A 5 -11.76 -14.15 -3.21
CA GLN A 5 -10.47 -13.55 -2.85
C GLN A 5 -10.54 -12.87 -1.47
N SER A 6 -11.60 -12.09 -1.22
CA SER A 6 -11.86 -11.42 0.06
C SER A 6 -12.01 -12.42 1.23
N GLY A 7 -12.67 -13.56 1.00
CA GLY A 7 -12.83 -14.58 2.03
C GLY A 7 -11.51 -15.19 2.49
N ARG A 8 -10.57 -15.45 1.57
CA ARG A 8 -9.23 -15.96 1.91
C ARG A 8 -8.42 -14.94 2.72
N LEU A 9 -8.51 -13.67 2.36
CA LEU A 9 -7.87 -12.58 3.09
C LEU A 9 -8.44 -12.44 4.50
N LEU A 10 -9.76 -12.56 4.64
CA LEU A 10 -10.42 -12.56 5.95
C LEU A 10 -9.96 -13.73 6.83
N GLU A 11 -9.88 -14.95 6.28
CA GLU A 11 -9.40 -16.13 7.02
C GLU A 11 -7.98 -15.92 7.56
N ILE A 12 -7.09 -15.31 6.77
CA ILE A 12 -5.74 -14.94 7.21
C ILE A 12 -5.81 -13.92 8.36
N CYS A 13 -6.60 -12.86 8.21
CA CYS A 13 -6.74 -11.84 9.26
C CYS A 13 -7.25 -12.44 10.57
N GLN A 14 -8.26 -13.29 10.51
CA GLN A 14 -8.83 -13.98 11.67
C GLN A 14 -7.83 -14.94 12.31
N HIS A 15 -7.07 -15.69 11.51
CA HIS A 15 -6.05 -16.62 12.01
C HIS A 15 -5.01 -15.91 12.88
N PHE A 16 -4.61 -14.69 12.51
CA PHE A 16 -3.64 -13.89 13.27
C PHE A 16 -4.27 -12.95 14.30
N GLY A 17 -5.60 -12.95 14.47
CA GLY A 17 -6.29 -12.02 15.36
C GLY A 17 -6.09 -10.55 14.96
N ALA A 18 -5.96 -10.27 13.66
CA ALA A 18 -5.80 -8.92 13.17
C ALA A 18 -7.08 -8.10 13.39
N SER A 19 -6.93 -6.83 13.74
CA SER A 19 -8.02 -5.84 13.81
C SER A 19 -8.08 -4.93 12.59
N ARG A 20 -7.04 -4.95 11.75
CA ARG A 20 -6.89 -4.10 10.57
C ARG A 20 -6.28 -4.88 9.42
N TYR A 21 -6.79 -4.66 8.21
CA TYR A 21 -6.23 -5.15 6.96
C TYR A 21 -5.82 -3.98 6.08
N LEU A 22 -4.52 -3.80 5.84
CA LEU A 22 -4.00 -2.76 4.96
C LEU A 22 -3.99 -3.26 3.51
N SER A 23 -4.73 -2.59 2.62
CA SER A 23 -4.81 -2.94 1.21
C SER A 23 -4.47 -1.75 0.31
N GLY A 24 -3.93 -2.01 -0.88
CA GLY A 24 -3.69 -0.98 -1.87
C GLY A 24 -4.99 -0.42 -2.44
N ASN A 25 -5.02 0.87 -2.79
CA ASN A 25 -6.19 1.55 -3.35
C ASN A 25 -6.82 0.83 -4.57
N ALA A 26 -6.02 0.12 -5.38
CA ALA A 26 -6.50 -0.66 -6.52
C ALA A 26 -7.51 -1.77 -6.13
N ALA A 27 -7.39 -2.29 -4.90
CA ALA A 27 -8.24 -3.37 -4.41
C ALA A 27 -9.67 -2.93 -4.06
N LYS A 28 -9.93 -1.61 -3.98
CA LYS A 28 -11.28 -1.07 -3.76
C LYS A 28 -12.32 -1.57 -4.77
N SER A 29 -11.88 -1.94 -5.98
CA SER A 29 -12.76 -2.41 -7.05
C SER A 29 -13.26 -3.84 -6.87
N TYR A 30 -12.61 -4.65 -6.03
CA TYR A 30 -12.95 -6.08 -5.88
C TYR A 30 -13.01 -6.57 -4.44
N LEU A 31 -12.50 -5.80 -3.47
CA LEU A 31 -12.56 -6.17 -2.06
C LEU A 31 -14.00 -6.01 -1.52
N ASP A 32 -14.47 -7.00 -0.78
CA ASP A 32 -15.77 -6.95 -0.13
C ASP A 32 -15.60 -6.38 1.29
N ASN A 33 -15.73 -5.05 1.44
CA ASN A 33 -15.54 -4.38 2.72
C ASN A 33 -16.52 -4.87 3.79
N GLN A 34 -17.77 -5.16 3.39
CA GLN A 34 -18.80 -5.60 4.34
C GLN A 34 -18.42 -6.93 5.00
N LEU A 35 -17.72 -7.81 4.28
CA LEU A 35 -17.21 -9.07 4.80
C LEU A 35 -16.15 -8.87 5.90
N PHE A 36 -15.30 -7.85 5.80
CA PHE A 36 -14.33 -7.50 6.86
C PHE A 36 -15.01 -6.77 8.03
N ASP A 37 -15.90 -5.82 7.73
CA ASP A 37 -16.64 -5.05 8.74
C ASP A 37 -17.47 -5.97 9.65
N ASN A 38 -18.15 -6.96 9.06
CA ASN A 38 -18.91 -7.96 9.80
C ASN A 38 -18.05 -8.83 10.74
N ALA A 39 -16.76 -8.94 10.44
CA ALA A 39 -15.78 -9.66 11.27
C ALA A 39 -15.05 -8.75 12.26
N GLY A 40 -15.40 -7.46 12.33
CA GLY A 40 -14.75 -6.48 13.21
C GLY A 40 -13.33 -6.11 12.75
N ILE A 41 -13.02 -6.27 11.47
CA ILE A 41 -11.72 -5.96 10.89
C ILE A 41 -11.85 -4.72 10.01
N GLU A 42 -11.10 -3.67 10.34
CA GLU A 42 -11.09 -2.45 9.54
C GLU A 42 -10.21 -2.61 8.30
N VAL A 43 -10.76 -2.35 7.12
CA VAL A 43 -9.96 -2.24 5.90
C VAL A 43 -9.37 -0.84 5.82
N VAL A 44 -8.04 -0.76 5.90
CA VAL A 44 -7.28 0.47 5.74
C VAL A 44 -6.75 0.54 4.31
N TRP A 45 -6.92 1.69 3.67
CA TRP A 45 -6.49 1.88 2.29
C TRP A 45 -5.15 2.62 2.22
N GLN A 46 -4.18 1.98 1.58
CA GLN A 46 -2.91 2.61 1.25
C GLN A 46 -3.09 3.47 -0.01
N ASP A 47 -3.09 4.78 0.19
CA ASP A 47 -3.01 5.78 -0.87
C ASP A 47 -1.59 6.34 -0.97
N TYR A 48 -0.70 5.55 -1.56
CA TYR A 48 0.70 5.94 -1.70
C TYR A 48 0.86 6.90 -2.89
N ALA A 49 1.09 8.17 -2.58
CA ALA A 49 1.53 9.15 -3.57
C ALA A 49 3.06 9.04 -3.73
N HIS A 50 3.52 8.75 -4.95
CA HIS A 50 4.96 8.69 -5.24
C HIS A 50 5.59 10.07 -5.01
N PRO A 51 6.62 10.18 -4.14
CA PRO A 51 7.30 11.44 -3.95
C PRO A 51 8.05 11.78 -5.25
N SER A 52 7.94 13.04 -5.69
CA SER A 52 8.73 13.54 -6.81
C SER A 52 10.12 13.93 -6.34
N TYR A 53 11.12 13.65 -7.17
CA TYR A 53 12.51 14.01 -6.94
C TYR A 53 13.23 14.25 -8.27
N PRO A 54 14.36 14.99 -8.25
CA PRO A 54 15.13 15.20 -9.46
C PRO A 54 15.67 13.88 -9.98
N GLN A 55 15.35 13.55 -11.24
CA GLN A 55 15.96 12.45 -11.98
C GLN A 55 16.96 13.01 -12.99
N LEU A 56 18.08 12.32 -13.21
CA LEU A 56 19.19 12.81 -14.04
C LEU A 56 18.84 13.02 -15.52
N HIS A 57 17.79 12.35 -16.03
CA HIS A 57 17.51 12.26 -17.47
C HIS A 57 16.08 12.66 -17.84
N GLY A 58 15.69 13.89 -17.50
CA GLY A 58 14.45 14.51 -17.95
C GLY A 58 13.39 14.61 -16.86
N GLU A 59 12.13 14.50 -17.26
CA GLU A 59 10.98 14.62 -16.36
C GLU A 59 10.85 13.43 -15.41
N PHE A 60 10.21 13.66 -14.27
CA PHE A 60 10.00 12.64 -13.25
C PHE A 60 9.13 11.48 -13.76
N VAL A 61 9.65 10.26 -13.64
CA VAL A 61 8.93 9.02 -13.91
C VAL A 61 8.50 8.37 -12.60
N PRO A 62 7.18 8.26 -12.31
CA PRO A 62 6.66 7.61 -11.10
C PRO A 62 6.75 6.07 -11.19
N TYR A 63 6.41 5.39 -10.09
CA TYR A 63 6.37 3.92 -9.99
C TYR A 63 7.71 3.18 -10.17
N LEU A 64 8.84 3.89 -10.00
CA LEU A 64 10.17 3.28 -10.01
C LEU A 64 10.56 2.70 -8.65
N SER A 65 11.58 1.85 -8.66
CA SER A 65 12.13 1.24 -7.44
C SER A 65 12.76 2.28 -6.51
N ALA A 66 12.84 1.96 -5.22
CA ALA A 66 13.57 2.82 -4.26
C ALA A 66 15.06 3.01 -4.62
N LEU A 67 15.64 2.13 -5.44
CA LEU A 67 17.01 2.30 -5.94
C LEU A 67 17.13 3.52 -6.87
N ASP A 68 16.09 3.83 -7.66
CA ASP A 68 16.12 5.02 -8.53
C ASP A 68 16.28 6.30 -7.69
N LEU A 69 15.50 6.41 -6.62
CA LEU A 69 15.62 7.51 -5.65
C LEU A 69 17.02 7.57 -5.02
N ILE A 70 17.59 6.44 -4.61
CA ILE A 70 18.92 6.37 -3.98
C ILE A 70 20.01 6.79 -4.97
N LEU A 71 19.94 6.34 -6.22
CA LEU A 71 20.95 6.66 -7.23
C LEU A 71 20.87 8.11 -7.72
N ASN A 72 19.69 8.73 -7.70
CA ASN A 72 19.51 10.12 -8.09
C ASN A 72 19.76 11.12 -6.93
N VAL A 73 19.42 10.75 -5.69
CA VAL A 73 19.37 11.71 -4.55
C VAL A 73 20.30 11.31 -3.38
N GLY A 74 20.84 10.10 -3.38
CA GLY A 74 21.89 9.68 -2.47
C GLY A 74 21.48 9.70 -0.98
N PRO A 75 22.34 10.17 -0.06
CA PRO A 75 22.05 10.20 1.38
C PRO A 75 20.79 10.98 1.79
N GLU A 76 20.28 11.83 0.90
CA GLU A 76 19.09 12.65 1.14
C GLU A 76 17.77 11.92 0.81
N SER A 77 17.83 10.73 0.20
CA SER A 77 16.65 9.89 -0.09
C SER A 77 15.68 9.69 1.09
N PRO A 78 16.13 9.51 2.35
CA PRO A 78 15.21 9.40 3.48
C PRO A 78 14.31 10.62 3.67
N LYS A 79 14.76 11.84 3.32
CA LYS A 79 13.95 13.05 3.41
C LYS A 79 12.86 13.12 2.34
N VAL A 80 13.06 12.40 1.23
CA VAL A 80 12.11 12.33 0.11
C VAL A 80 11.05 11.27 0.34
N ILE A 81 11.43 10.07 0.82
CA ILE A 81 10.51 8.92 0.91
C ILE A 81 9.78 8.80 2.25
N ARG A 82 10.31 9.39 3.33
CA ARG A 82 9.62 9.39 4.62
C ARG A 82 8.45 10.37 4.54
N GLY A 83 7.23 9.87 4.69
CA GLY A 83 6.05 10.71 4.82
C GLY A 83 6.16 11.67 6.01
N LYS A 84 5.44 12.79 5.97
CA LYS A 84 5.27 13.65 7.16
C LYS A 84 4.56 12.82 8.22
N SER A 85 5.24 12.59 9.35
CA SER A 85 4.65 11.98 10.54
C SER A 85 3.61 12.89 11.17
#